data_AF-A0A0B2QGZ8-F1
#
_entry.id   AF-A0A0B2QGZ8-F1
#
_cell.length_a   1.000
_cell.length_b   1.000
_cell.length_c   1.000
_cell.angle_alpha   90.00
_cell.angle_beta   90.00
_cell.angle_gamma   90.00
#
_symmetry.space_group_name_H-M   'P 1'
#
loop_
_entity.id
_entity.type
_entity.pdbx_description
1 polymer ?
#
loop_
_entity_poly.entity_id
_entity_poly.type
_entity_poly.pdbx_seq_one_letter_code
_entity_poly.pdbx_strand_id
1 'polypeptide(L)' 'KKVYQPLSRVKPEDMKQEEWNLLDRQALGVIRLTLAKKVVFNIVTKKTTASVMKALSDMYEKSSTANKV' A
#
# COMPACT_ATOMS: atom_id res chain seq x y z
N LYS A 1 4.65 -8.63 15.92
CA LYS A 1 4.30 -8.89 14.50
C LYS A 1 4.79 -7.70 13.66
N LYS A 2 5.53 -7.92 12.57
CA LYS A 2 6.15 -6.84 11.77
C LYS A 2 5.14 -6.26 10.78
N VAL A 3 4.54 -5.10 11.10
CA VAL A 3 3.44 -4.47 10.31
C VAL A 3 3.86 -4.07 8.89
N TYR A 4 5.17 -3.99 8.61
CA TYR A 4 5.69 -3.70 7.27
C TYR A 4 5.68 -4.90 6.31
N GLN A 5 5.45 -6.12 6.78
CA GLN A 5 5.48 -7.32 5.93
C GLN A 5 4.55 -7.24 4.69
N PRO A 6 3.31 -6.73 4.79
CA PRO A 6 2.43 -6.54 3.63
C PRO A 6 2.97 -5.58 2.55
N LEU A 7 3.94 -4.73 2.88
CA LEU A 7 4.58 -3.82 1.91
C LEU A 7 5.44 -4.57 0.90
N SER A 8 5.97 -5.74 1.27
CA SER A 8 6.73 -6.61 0.36
C SER A 8 5.85 -7.27 -0.72
N ARG A 9 4.53 -7.12 -0.63
CA ARG A 9 3.50 -7.66 -1.55
C ARG A 9 3.45 -9.20 -1.63
N VAL A 10 4.40 -9.92 -1.02
CA VAL A 10 4.50 -11.38 -1.04
C VAL A 10 4.25 -11.90 0.37
N LYS A 11 3.27 -12.80 0.50
CA LYS A 11 3.01 -13.51 1.75
C LYS A 11 4.14 -14.53 1.98
N PRO A 12 4.77 -14.56 3.17
CA PRO A 12 5.69 -15.63 3.53
C PRO A 12 5.00 -17.01 3.48
N GLU A 13 5.73 -18.04 3.07
CA GLU A 13 5.21 -19.42 2.94
C GLU A 13 4.71 -19.93 4.30
N ASP A 14 5.47 -19.70 5.37
CA ASP A 14 5.17 -20.13 6.74
C ASP A 14 3.99 -19.40 7.41
N MET A 15 3.43 -18.37 6.76
CA MET A 15 2.37 -17.56 7.36
C MET A 15 0.98 -18.01 6.91
N LYS A 16 0.07 -18.17 7.88
CA LYS A 16 -1.35 -18.43 7.63
C LYS A 16 -2.02 -17.26 6.89
N GLN A 17 -3.01 -17.58 6.05
CA GLN A 17 -3.70 -16.57 5.25
C GLN A 17 -4.48 -15.57 6.11
N GLU A 18 -5.10 -16.03 7.20
CA GLU A 18 -5.88 -15.20 8.12
C GLU A 18 -4.97 -14.20 8.83
N GLU A 19 -3.79 -14.68 9.24
CA GLU A 19 -2.77 -13.87 9.88
C GLU A 19 -2.19 -12.81 8.95
N TRP A 20 -2.02 -13.16 7.67
CA TRP A 20 -1.60 -12.24 6.62
C TRP A 20 -2.67 -11.18 6.35
N ASN A 21 -3.94 -11.59 6.24
CA ASN A 21 -5.06 -10.67 6.00
C ASN A 21 -5.23 -9.65 7.15
N LEU A 22 -5.03 -10.09 8.40
CA LEU A 22 -5.05 -9.21 9.56
C LEU A 22 -3.91 -8.16 9.48
N LEU A 23 -2.70 -8.61 9.14
CA LEU A 23 -1.55 -7.73 8.96
C LEU A 23 -1.77 -6.74 7.81
N ASP A 24 -2.28 -7.21 6.67
CA ASP A 24 -2.57 -6.37 5.50
C ASP A 24 -3.58 -5.27 5.85
N ARG A 25 -4.62 -5.59 6.62
CA ARG A 25 -5.60 -4.61 7.10
C ARG A 25 -4.98 -3.58 8.05
N GLN A 26 -4.08 -4.00 8.93
CA GLN A 26 -3.37 -3.08 9.83
C GLN A 26 -2.44 -2.14 9.07
N ALA A 27 -1.63 -2.67 8.15
CA ALA A 27 -0.75 -1.89 7.30
C ALA A 27 -1.54 -0.88 6.45
N LEU A 28 -2.67 -1.31 5.87
CA LEU A 28 -3.56 -0.44 5.11
C LEU A 28 -4.12 0.72 5.96
N GLY A 29 -4.48 0.45 7.22
CA GLY A 29 -4.91 1.47 8.16
C GLY A 29 -3.83 2.52 8.42
N VAL A 30 -2.60 2.07 8.71
CA VAL A 30 -1.45 2.96 8.92
C VAL A 30 -1.20 3.83 7.68
N ILE A 31 -1.15 3.25 6.49
CA ILE A 31 -0.92 4.00 5.24
C ILE A 31 -1.99 5.07 5.03
N ARG A 32 -3.27 4.74 5.23
CA ARG A 32 -4.37 5.70 5.06
C ARG A 32 -4.31 6.85 6.07
N LEU A 33 -3.84 6.59 7.29
CA LEU A 33 -3.69 7.61 8.34
C LEU A 33 -2.50 8.54 8.08
N THR A 34 -1.40 8.03 7.53
CA THR A 34 -0.17 8.82 7.30
C THR A 34 -0.23 9.67 6.02
N LEU A 35 -1.02 9.26 5.02
CA LEU A 35 -1.07 9.96 3.74
C LEU A 35 -1.84 11.28 3.81
N ALA A 36 -1.36 12.28 3.07
CA ALA A 36 -2.06 13.56 2.91
C ALA A 36 -3.41 13.37 2.21
N LYS A 37 -4.43 14.17 2.58
CA LYS A 37 -5.82 14.05 2.08
C LYS A 37 -5.94 13.92 0.56
N LYS A 38 -5.13 14.67 -0.20
CA LYS A 38 -5.11 14.64 -1.67
C LYS A 38 -4.71 13.27 -2.23
N VAL A 39 -3.78 12.58 -1.57
CA VAL A 39 -3.30 11.25 -1.97
C VAL A 39 -4.26 10.16 -1.49
N VAL A 40 -4.83 10.31 -0.29
CA VAL A 40 -5.80 9.36 0.28
C VAL A 40 -7.01 9.19 -0.64
N PHE A 41 -7.53 10.27 -1.22
CA PHE A 41 -8.70 10.20 -2.11
C PHE A 41 -8.46 9.29 -3.32
N ASN A 42 -7.25 9.30 -3.89
CA ASN A 42 -6.91 8.46 -5.05
C ASN A 42 -6.81 6.97 -4.72
N ILE A 43 -6.57 6.62 -3.45
CA ILE A 43 -6.36 5.23 -3.02
C ILE A 43 -7.50 4.68 -2.15
N VAL A 44 -8.54 5.46 -1.86
CA VAL A 44 -9.63 5.06 -0.95
C VAL A 44 -10.37 3.81 -1.42
N THR A 45 -10.41 3.60 -2.74
CA THR A 45 -11.05 2.44 -3.39
C THR A 45 -10.20 1.17 -3.33
N LYS A 46 -8.93 1.26 -2.93
CA LYS A 46 -7.98 0.15 -2.88
C LYS A 46 -8.14 -0.64 -1.58
N LYS A 47 -8.25 -1.96 -1.69
CA LYS A 47 -8.59 -2.87 -0.58
C LYS A 47 -7.38 -3.59 0.04
N THR A 48 -6.23 -3.60 -0.65
CA THR A 48 -5.02 -4.30 -0.19
C THR A 48 -3.81 -3.38 -0.18
N THR A 49 -2.84 -3.63 0.69
CA THR A 49 -1.59 -2.85 0.76
C THR A 49 -0.85 -2.89 -0.57
N ALA A 50 -0.82 -4.05 -1.23
CA ALA A 50 -0.20 -4.20 -2.55
C ALA A 50 -0.83 -3.28 -3.61
N SER A 51 -2.17 -3.20 -3.63
CA SER A 51 -2.89 -2.34 -4.57
C SER A 51 -2.67 -0.84 -4.30
N VAL A 52 -2.52 -0.46 -3.03
CA VAL A 52 -2.16 0.91 -2.63
C VAL A 52 -0.73 1.23 -3.06
N MET A 53 0.23 0.37 -2.75
CA MET A 53 1.64 0.59 -3.13
C MET A 53 1.82 0.68 -4.64
N LYS A 54 1.08 -0.13 -5.42
CA LYS A 54 1.06 -0.03 -6.87
C LYS A 54 0.50 1.32 -7.34
N ALA A 55 -0.65 1.73 -6.83
CA ALA A 55 -1.26 3.02 -7.19
C ALA A 55 -0.36 4.22 -6.85
N LEU A 56 0.32 4.17 -5.70
CA LEU A 56 1.30 5.19 -5.32
C LEU A 56 2.49 5.21 -6.28
N SER A 57 3.02 4.04 -6.64
CA SER A 57 4.13 3.91 -7.60
C SER A 57 3.74 4.52 -8.95
N ASP A 58 2.59 4.11 -9.50
CA ASP A 58 2.08 4.58 -10.79
C ASP A 58 1.87 6.11 -10.79
N MET A 59 1.36 6.68 -9.69
CA MET A 59 1.12 8.11 -9.55
C MET A 59 2.42 8.91 -9.60
N TYR A 60 3.42 8.50 -8.81
CA TYR A 60 4.70 9.22 -8.75
C TYR A 60 5.54 9.01 -10.00
N GLU A 61 5.50 7.84 -10.63
CA GLU A 61 6.18 7.57 -11.91
C GLU A 61 5.60 8.45 -13.03
N LYS A 62 4.27 8.57 -13.11
CA LYS A 62 3.59 9.44 -14.07
C LYS A 62 3.93 10.92 -13.85
N SER A 63 3.96 11.39 -12.61
CA SER A 63 4.34 12.77 -12.30
C SER A 63 5.83 13.03 -12.58
N SER A 64 6.69 12.06 -12.31
CA SER A 64 8.13 12.17 -12.57
C SER A 64 8.46 12.23 -14.05
N THR A 65 7.77 11.46 -14.88
CA THR A 65 7.98 11.46 -16.35
C THR A 65 7.48 12.75 -16.99
N ALA A 66 6.41 13.35 -16.46
CA ALA A 66 5.90 14.65 -16.90
C ALA A 66 6.80 15.84 -16.52
N ASN A 67 7.58 15.71 -15.43
CA ASN A 67 8.52 16.73 -14.96
C ASN A 67 9.92 16.63 -15.61
N LYS A 68 10.05 15.98 -16.77
CA LYS A 68 11.32 15.99 -17.52
C LYS A 68 11.69 17.44 -17.90
N VAL A 69 12.84 17.89 -17.38
CA VAL A 69 13.56 19.11 -17.77
C VAL A 69 14.44 18.79 -18.98
#